data_AF-A0A414Y8G3-F1
#
_entry.id   AF-A0A414Y8G3-F1
#
_cell.length_a   1.000
_cell.length_b   1.000
_cell.length_c   1.000
_cell.angle_alpha   90.00
_cell.angle_beta   90.00
_cell.angle_gamma   90.00
#
_symmetry.space_group_name_H-M   'P 1'
#
loop_
_entity.id
_entity.type
_entity.pdbx_description
1 polymer ?
#
loop_
_entity_poly.entity_id
_entity_poly.type
_entity_poly.pdbx_seq_one_letter_code
_entity_poly.pdbx_strand_id
1 'polypeptide(L)'
;MNMNNPLENLRQLTEAVRMAGADIAPTYIEYVQLAFAIANDCGEAGRNDFLSLCSLSSKYDEKNAQALFSNALHADKEDIHLGTVFHLAGQCGVKISGSAGPHKAGTMGTAGTAPDFPHTCARYNKVENNISDDTDEEEQLTEGSDPYSPLPTFPQNYVWPGLLERIISFGKNPEQRDVLLLGAFTVLGASLSHIVRCQYGRKWQAPCMQTFVVAPSASGKSALTWVRLLIEPIHDKIRSEVKEAMKTYRREKAAYDSLGKERKNQEAPVLPPNRMFLISGNNTGTGILQNIMDSNGTGIICESEADTVSTAIGTEYGNWSDTLRKAFDHDRLSYNRRTDREYQEVSRSYLSVLLSGTPAQVKPLIPTAENGLFSRQNFYYMPRVTQWADQFGEDEVDVDEEFRLMGNEWKNTLDELTLRGLFTLKLTHAQHKQFNFLFDKLFHRSGKINGDEMSSSVIRLAVNACRMMSIVAILRSLEDPSLVKPDAHISSDNLKDRIIPRWNLAITDDDFHAVLALVEPLYLHATHVLSFLSSSVIKRRSTADKDMLFAEMEDEFTRRMLLEKAHDRRIPESTALTWLKRLTKQGALVSVDGKGTYHKN
;
A
#
# COMPACT_ATOMS: atom_id res chain seq x y z
N MET A 1 -36.00 19.47 -39.33
CA MET A 1 -37.09 18.56 -38.93
C MET A 1 -36.60 17.77 -37.74
N ASN A 2 -37.43 17.62 -36.69
CA ASN A 2 -37.12 16.76 -35.55
C ASN A 2 -37.15 15.30 -35.97
N MET A 3 -36.31 14.46 -35.36
CA MET A 3 -36.63 13.15 -34.78
C MET A 3 -35.35 12.51 -34.21
N ASN A 4 -35.00 12.85 -32.96
CA ASN A 4 -34.21 11.91 -32.14
C ASN A 4 -35.21 10.88 -31.61
N ASN A 5 -35.55 9.90 -32.45
CA ASN A 5 -36.46 8.81 -32.09
C ASN A 5 -35.61 7.65 -31.54
N PRO A 6 -35.65 7.35 -30.22
CA PRO A 6 -34.80 6.31 -29.62
C PRO A 6 -34.98 4.94 -30.29
N LEU A 7 -36.22 4.63 -30.69
CA LEU A 7 -36.57 3.39 -31.37
C LEU A 7 -35.98 3.28 -32.79
N GLU A 8 -35.84 4.41 -33.49
CA GLU A 8 -35.26 4.43 -34.84
C GLU A 8 -33.73 4.31 -34.79
N ASN A 9 -33.11 4.99 -33.83
CA ASN A 9 -31.69 4.84 -33.51
C ASN A 9 -31.36 3.40 -33.06
N LEU A 10 -32.21 2.79 -32.23
CA LEU A 10 -32.07 1.39 -31.82
C LEU A 10 -32.17 0.44 -33.03
N ARG A 11 -33.16 0.60 -33.92
CA ARG A 11 -33.29 -0.26 -35.12
C ARG A 11 -32.08 -0.18 -36.06
N GLN A 12 -31.53 1.02 -36.24
CA GLN A 12 -30.28 1.19 -37.01
C GLN A 12 -29.10 0.47 -36.33
N LEU A 13 -29.05 0.47 -34.98
CA LEU A 13 -28.04 -0.25 -34.22
C LEU A 13 -28.22 -1.77 -34.31
N THR A 14 -29.45 -2.28 -34.14
CA THR A 14 -29.79 -3.70 -34.27
C THR A 14 -29.29 -4.26 -35.59
N GLU A 15 -29.58 -3.57 -36.70
CA GLU A 15 -29.16 -4.03 -38.02
C GLU A 15 -27.63 -3.91 -38.23
N ALA A 16 -26.99 -2.86 -37.72
CA ALA A 16 -25.52 -2.73 -37.78
C ALA A 16 -24.80 -3.83 -36.98
N VAL A 17 -25.30 -4.18 -35.79
CA VAL A 17 -24.76 -5.27 -34.95
C VAL A 17 -24.98 -6.63 -35.62
N ARG A 18 -26.17 -6.85 -36.19
CA ARG A 18 -26.52 -8.08 -36.92
C ARG A 18 -25.68 -8.28 -38.17
N MET A 19 -25.41 -7.21 -38.92
CA MET A 19 -24.51 -7.22 -40.09
C MET A 19 -23.03 -7.43 -39.71
N ALA A 20 -22.62 -6.98 -38.52
CA ALA A 20 -21.28 -7.25 -37.99
C ALA A 20 -21.13 -8.66 -37.38
N GLY A 21 -22.23 -9.38 -37.12
CA GLY A 21 -22.21 -10.67 -36.44
C GLY A 21 -21.70 -10.60 -34.99
N ALA A 22 -21.81 -9.44 -34.34
CA ALA A 22 -21.20 -9.18 -33.05
C ALA A 22 -22.08 -9.64 -31.88
N ASP A 23 -21.57 -10.55 -31.03
CA ASP A 23 -22.19 -10.87 -29.73
C ASP A 23 -21.91 -9.73 -28.74
N ILE A 24 -22.87 -8.80 -28.63
CA ILE A 24 -22.84 -7.69 -27.67
C ILE A 24 -23.40 -8.09 -26.29
N ALA A 25 -23.74 -9.37 -26.09
CA ALA A 25 -24.36 -9.91 -24.89
C ALA A 25 -23.68 -11.20 -24.37
N PRO A 26 -22.34 -11.27 -24.25
CA PRO A 26 -21.63 -12.54 -24.00
C PRO A 26 -21.86 -13.13 -22.60
N THR A 27 -22.32 -12.33 -21.63
CA THR A 27 -22.66 -12.78 -20.27
C THR A 27 -24.03 -12.27 -19.82
N TYR A 28 -24.50 -12.80 -18.69
CA TYR A 28 -25.78 -12.42 -18.09
C TYR A 28 -25.83 -10.93 -17.68
N ILE A 29 -24.67 -10.30 -17.42
CA ILE A 29 -24.60 -8.88 -17.02
C ILE A 29 -25.00 -7.98 -18.20
N GLU A 30 -24.45 -8.23 -19.39
CA GLU A 30 -24.79 -7.47 -20.59
C GLU A 30 -26.24 -7.72 -21.02
N TYR A 31 -26.73 -8.96 -20.92
CA TYR A 31 -28.15 -9.30 -21.12
C TYR A 31 -29.09 -8.43 -20.26
N VAL A 32 -28.77 -8.28 -18.98
CA VAL A 32 -29.54 -7.45 -18.05
C VAL A 32 -29.43 -5.96 -18.42
N GLN A 33 -28.24 -5.48 -18.74
CA GLN A 33 -28.04 -4.08 -19.14
C GLN A 33 -28.79 -3.73 -20.43
N LEU A 34 -28.76 -4.59 -21.46
CA LEU A 34 -29.49 -4.41 -22.71
C LEU A 34 -31.01 -4.39 -22.47
N ALA A 35 -31.52 -5.28 -21.61
CA ALA A 35 -32.95 -5.33 -21.28
C ALA A 35 -33.43 -4.03 -20.63
N PHE A 36 -32.72 -3.55 -19.59
CA PHE A 36 -33.08 -2.29 -18.92
C PHE A 36 -32.89 -1.06 -19.83
N ALA A 37 -31.77 -0.96 -20.55
CA ALA A 37 -31.50 0.18 -21.43
C ALA A 37 -32.56 0.36 -22.54
N ILE A 38 -33.02 -0.76 -23.12
CA ILE A 38 -34.02 -0.73 -24.20
C ILE A 38 -35.44 -0.59 -23.62
N ALA A 39 -35.75 -1.22 -22.48
CA ALA A 39 -37.04 -1.07 -21.82
C ALA A 39 -37.29 0.38 -21.36
N ASN A 40 -36.28 1.04 -20.79
CA ASN A 40 -36.38 2.42 -20.28
C ASN A 40 -36.61 3.44 -21.41
N ASP A 41 -35.84 3.37 -22.49
CA ASP A 41 -35.82 4.42 -23.53
C ASP A 41 -36.73 4.13 -24.74
N CYS A 42 -37.03 2.86 -25.01
CA CYS A 42 -37.85 2.42 -26.15
C CYS A 42 -39.13 1.68 -25.75
N GLY A 43 -39.31 1.33 -24.47
CA GLY A 43 -40.48 0.61 -23.97
C GLY A 43 -40.70 -0.75 -24.63
N GLU A 44 -41.95 -1.22 -24.59
CA GLU A 44 -42.39 -2.47 -25.21
C GLU A 44 -42.06 -2.52 -26.72
N ALA A 45 -42.02 -1.36 -27.40
CA ALA A 45 -41.70 -1.28 -28.83
C ALA A 45 -40.26 -1.71 -29.16
N GLY A 46 -39.33 -1.64 -28.20
CA GLY A 46 -37.95 -2.11 -28.33
C GLY A 46 -37.74 -3.61 -28.12
N ARG A 47 -38.78 -4.38 -27.73
CA ARG A 47 -38.65 -5.81 -27.38
C ARG A 47 -38.04 -6.64 -28.51
N ASN A 48 -38.47 -6.44 -29.74
CA ASN A 48 -38.00 -7.22 -30.89
C ASN A 48 -36.53 -6.92 -31.22
N ASP A 49 -36.13 -5.65 -31.09
CA ASP A 49 -34.73 -5.24 -31.23
C ASP A 49 -33.85 -5.87 -30.15
N PHE A 50 -34.29 -5.87 -28.88
CA PHE A 50 -33.60 -6.56 -27.78
C PHE A 50 -33.43 -8.07 -28.05
N LEU A 51 -34.49 -8.78 -28.45
CA LEU A 51 -34.42 -10.21 -28.78
C LEU A 51 -33.50 -10.47 -29.98
N SER A 52 -33.54 -9.60 -31.00
CA SER A 52 -32.66 -9.70 -32.17
C SER A 52 -31.18 -9.55 -31.78
N LEU A 53 -30.84 -8.57 -30.92
CA LEU A 53 -29.49 -8.38 -30.40
C LEU A 53 -29.01 -9.57 -29.57
N CYS A 54 -29.88 -10.10 -28.70
CA CYS A 54 -29.58 -11.26 -27.86
C CYS A 54 -29.38 -12.56 -28.67
N SER A 55 -30.06 -12.71 -29.82
CA SER A 55 -30.00 -13.93 -30.64
C SER A 55 -28.63 -14.21 -31.26
N LEU A 56 -27.72 -13.24 -31.26
CA LEU A 56 -26.32 -13.38 -31.68
C LEU A 56 -25.44 -14.05 -30.62
N SER A 57 -25.92 -14.17 -29.37
CA SER A 57 -25.17 -14.82 -28.30
C SER A 57 -25.32 -16.33 -28.31
N SER A 58 -24.20 -17.02 -28.11
CA SER A 58 -24.13 -18.49 -27.97
C SER A 58 -24.94 -19.07 -26.80
N LYS A 59 -25.46 -18.22 -25.90
CA LYS A 59 -26.25 -18.58 -24.70
C LYS A 59 -27.72 -18.15 -24.79
N TYR A 60 -28.19 -17.73 -25.97
CA TYR A 60 -29.56 -17.23 -26.14
C TYR A 60 -30.63 -18.28 -25.84
N ASP A 61 -31.53 -17.94 -24.93
CA ASP A 61 -32.81 -18.61 -24.72
C ASP A 61 -33.93 -17.57 -24.83
N GLU A 62 -34.81 -17.77 -25.80
CA GLU A 62 -35.87 -16.81 -26.13
C GLU A 62 -36.87 -16.62 -24.97
N LYS A 63 -37.19 -17.67 -24.21
CA LYS A 63 -38.15 -17.56 -23.10
C LYS A 63 -37.56 -16.76 -21.95
N ASN A 64 -36.29 -17.01 -21.62
CA ASN A 64 -35.58 -16.27 -20.58
C ASN A 64 -35.38 -14.80 -20.99
N ALA A 65 -35.06 -14.54 -22.26
CA ALA A 65 -34.93 -13.17 -22.78
C ALA A 65 -36.28 -12.43 -22.76
N GLN A 66 -37.37 -13.06 -23.22
CA GLN A 66 -38.73 -12.46 -23.14
C GLN A 66 -39.15 -12.16 -21.69
N ALA A 67 -38.90 -13.07 -20.76
CA ALA A 67 -39.20 -12.89 -19.34
C ALA A 67 -38.36 -11.76 -18.71
N LEU A 68 -37.06 -11.71 -19.03
CA LEU A 68 -36.15 -10.65 -18.57
C LEU A 68 -36.60 -9.27 -19.06
N PHE A 69 -36.98 -9.14 -20.33
CA PHE A 69 -37.45 -7.87 -20.89
C PHE A 69 -38.80 -7.44 -20.29
N SER A 70 -39.73 -8.36 -20.08
CA SER A 70 -41.00 -8.07 -19.37
C SER A 70 -40.78 -7.62 -17.93
N ASN A 71 -39.79 -8.19 -17.23
CA ASN A 71 -39.43 -7.73 -15.89
C ASN A 71 -38.77 -6.34 -15.92
N ALA A 72 -37.94 -6.05 -16.93
CA ALA A 72 -37.30 -4.74 -17.09
C ALA A 72 -38.31 -3.61 -17.32
N LEU A 73 -39.38 -3.85 -18.10
CA LEU A 73 -40.47 -2.88 -18.31
C LEU A 73 -41.31 -2.54 -17.06
N HIS A 74 -41.14 -3.30 -15.97
CA HIS A 74 -41.88 -3.11 -14.72
C HIS A 74 -40.98 -2.78 -13.53
N ALA A 75 -39.65 -2.77 -13.71
CA ALA A 75 -38.68 -2.54 -12.66
C ALA A 75 -37.90 -1.25 -12.95
N ASP A 76 -38.17 -0.21 -12.18
CA ASP A 76 -37.58 1.10 -12.41
C ASP A 76 -36.08 1.13 -12.05
N LYS A 77 -35.23 1.50 -13.01
CA LYS A 77 -33.78 1.69 -12.85
C LYS A 77 -33.35 2.91 -13.67
N GLU A 78 -33.50 4.09 -13.08
CA GLU A 78 -33.26 5.40 -13.69
C GLU A 78 -31.82 5.62 -14.20
N ASP A 79 -30.85 4.78 -13.85
CA ASP A 79 -29.42 4.95 -14.20
C ASP A 79 -28.99 4.28 -15.54
N ILE A 80 -29.87 3.52 -16.22
CA ILE A 80 -29.50 2.72 -17.41
C ILE A 80 -30.34 3.16 -18.63
N HIS A 81 -29.67 3.70 -19.65
CA HIS A 81 -30.31 4.26 -20.85
C HIS A 81 -29.73 3.66 -22.14
N LEU A 82 -30.35 3.95 -23.29
CA LEU A 82 -30.02 3.38 -24.59
C LEU A 82 -28.55 3.58 -25.00
N GLY A 83 -27.90 4.64 -24.49
CA GLY A 83 -26.45 4.87 -24.63
C GLY A 83 -25.59 3.68 -24.20
N THR A 84 -26.04 2.86 -23.24
CA THR A 84 -25.39 1.61 -22.83
C THR A 84 -25.35 0.60 -23.98
N VAL A 85 -26.43 0.48 -24.77
CA VAL A 85 -26.50 -0.41 -25.95
C VAL A 85 -25.50 0.03 -27.02
N PHE A 86 -25.43 1.34 -27.29
CA PHE A 86 -24.45 1.92 -28.20
C PHE A 86 -23.01 1.72 -27.72
N HIS A 87 -22.76 1.81 -26.41
CA HIS A 87 -21.44 1.58 -25.84
C HIS A 87 -21.01 0.10 -25.98
N LEU A 88 -21.87 -0.86 -25.64
CA LEU A 88 -21.62 -2.29 -25.81
C LEU A 88 -21.35 -2.65 -27.28
N ALA A 89 -22.18 -2.17 -28.20
CA ALA A 89 -21.96 -2.35 -29.64
C ALA A 89 -20.64 -1.72 -30.13
N GLY A 90 -20.28 -0.55 -29.60
CA GLY A 90 -19.01 0.12 -29.88
C GLY A 90 -17.78 -0.63 -29.37
N GLN A 91 -17.87 -1.28 -28.19
CA GLN A 91 -16.83 -2.17 -27.66
C GLN A 91 -16.62 -3.39 -28.57
N CYS A 92 -17.69 -3.91 -29.18
CA CYS A 92 -17.63 -4.97 -30.18
C CYS A 92 -17.30 -4.47 -31.62
N GLY A 93 -16.93 -3.21 -31.79
CA GLY A 93 -16.44 -2.65 -33.05
C GLY A 93 -17.50 -2.13 -34.03
N VAL A 94 -18.78 -2.12 -33.64
CA VAL A 94 -19.89 -1.69 -34.50
C VAL A 94 -20.01 -0.16 -34.52
N LYS A 95 -20.09 0.45 -35.71
CA LYS A 95 -20.20 1.91 -35.89
C LYS A 95 -21.39 2.26 -36.80
N ILE A 96 -22.29 3.13 -36.34
CA ILE A 96 -23.34 3.72 -37.17
C ILE A 96 -22.90 5.09 -37.68
N SER A 97 -23.02 5.31 -38.98
CA SER A 97 -22.75 6.60 -39.62
C SER A 97 -24.03 7.43 -39.80
N GLY A 98 -24.28 8.36 -38.87
CA GLY A 98 -25.08 9.57 -39.14
C GLY A 98 -26.29 9.86 -38.25
N SER A 99 -26.08 10.58 -37.14
CA SER A 99 -27.08 11.53 -36.61
C SER A 99 -26.38 12.69 -35.87
N ALA A 100 -27.03 13.85 -35.80
CA ALA A 100 -26.47 15.03 -35.14
C ALA A 100 -26.51 14.90 -33.61
N GLY A 101 -25.51 15.45 -32.92
CA GLY A 101 -25.20 15.12 -31.54
C GLY A 101 -26.35 15.33 -30.53
N PRO A 102 -26.47 14.47 -29.48
CA PRO A 102 -27.45 14.67 -28.43
C PRO A 102 -27.17 15.94 -27.61
N HIS A 103 -28.24 16.67 -27.28
CA HIS A 103 -28.19 17.67 -26.21
C HIS A 103 -27.84 17.01 -24.86
N LYS A 104 -27.20 17.78 -23.97
CA LYS A 104 -26.86 17.34 -22.61
C LYS A 104 -28.11 16.96 -21.80
N ALA A 105 -28.32 15.66 -21.62
CA ALA A 105 -28.88 15.08 -20.40
C ALA A 105 -27.75 14.34 -19.65
N GLY A 106 -28.00 13.89 -18.42
CA GLY A 106 -26.95 13.37 -17.53
C GLY A 106 -26.40 11.98 -17.86
N THR A 107 -25.41 11.58 -17.05
CA THR A 107 -24.87 10.21 -16.92
C THR A 107 -23.82 9.78 -18.00
N MET A 108 -23.06 8.72 -17.68
CA MET A 108 -21.85 8.13 -18.34
C MET A 108 -21.79 8.21 -19.90
N GLY A 109 -20.67 8.29 -20.64
CA GLY A 109 -19.46 7.45 -20.64
C GLY A 109 -19.54 6.35 -21.75
N THR A 110 -18.51 5.97 -22.54
CA THR A 110 -17.11 6.44 -22.69
C THR A 110 -16.47 5.90 -24.01
N ALA A 111 -15.35 6.45 -24.51
CA ALA A 111 -14.41 5.90 -25.53
C ALA A 111 -14.94 5.61 -26.97
N GLY A 112 -14.10 5.61 -28.03
CA GLY A 112 -12.68 5.99 -28.12
C GLY A 112 -12.05 5.76 -29.52
N THR A 113 -10.80 6.22 -29.66
CA THR A 113 -9.83 5.78 -30.68
C THR A 113 -8.48 5.71 -29.97
N ALA A 114 -7.77 4.59 -30.02
CA ALA A 114 -6.38 4.48 -29.57
C ALA A 114 -5.44 5.20 -30.57
N PRO A 115 -4.25 5.69 -30.17
CA PRO A 115 -3.44 5.23 -29.04
C PRO A 115 -3.08 6.33 -28.02
N ASP A 116 -2.14 5.97 -27.14
CA ASP A 116 -1.41 6.78 -26.17
C ASP A 116 -2.21 7.30 -24.96
N PHE A 117 -1.85 6.75 -23.80
CA PHE A 117 -2.29 7.23 -22.49
C PHE A 117 -1.42 8.41 -22.05
N PRO A 118 -1.97 9.63 -22.03
CA PRO A 118 -1.72 10.50 -20.88
C PRO A 118 -3.02 11.10 -20.31
N HIS A 119 -3.21 10.84 -19.01
CA HIS A 119 -3.82 11.78 -18.04
C HIS A 119 -5.20 12.39 -18.35
N THR A 120 -6.26 11.86 -17.73
CA THR A 120 -7.51 12.62 -17.53
C THR A 120 -7.82 12.80 -16.05
N CYS A 121 -7.92 14.06 -15.62
CA CYS A 121 -8.28 14.46 -14.27
C CYS A 121 -9.73 14.13 -13.92
N ALA A 122 -9.99 13.76 -12.67
CA ALA A 122 -11.35 13.75 -12.12
C ALA A 122 -11.91 15.18 -12.09
N ARG A 123 -13.13 15.36 -12.59
CA ARG A 123 -13.85 16.65 -12.61
C ARG A 123 -14.80 16.70 -11.42
N TYR A 124 -14.50 17.54 -10.43
CA TYR A 124 -15.38 17.79 -9.29
C TYR A 124 -16.05 19.16 -9.37
N ASN A 125 -17.18 19.31 -8.68
CA ASN A 125 -18.06 20.46 -8.83
C ASN A 125 -17.44 21.77 -8.34
N LYS A 126 -17.69 22.85 -9.10
CA LYS A 126 -17.28 24.21 -8.78
C LYS A 126 -18.19 24.78 -7.69
N VAL A 127 -17.68 24.87 -6.45
CA VAL A 127 -18.23 25.77 -5.43
C VAL A 127 -17.43 27.07 -5.51
N GLU A 128 -18.12 28.19 -5.68
CA GLU A 128 -17.47 29.49 -5.86
C GLU A 128 -17.00 30.05 -4.52
N ASN A 129 -15.69 30.23 -4.38
CA ASN A 129 -15.09 31.11 -3.38
C ASN A 129 -14.20 32.10 -4.11
N ASN A 130 -14.57 33.38 -4.05
CA ASN A 130 -13.84 34.48 -4.69
C ASN A 130 -12.61 34.85 -3.85
N ILE A 131 -11.43 34.36 -4.23
CA ILE A 131 -10.14 34.98 -3.90
C ILE A 131 -9.32 35.01 -5.18
N SER A 132 -8.91 36.21 -5.59
CA SER A 132 -7.97 36.44 -6.68
C SER A 132 -6.55 36.10 -6.24
N ASP A 133 -5.83 35.28 -7.01
CA ASP A 133 -4.36 35.16 -6.93
C ASP A 133 -3.78 35.37 -8.32
N ASP A 134 -2.66 36.08 -8.39
CA ASP A 134 -2.08 36.62 -9.64
C ASP A 134 -1.11 35.62 -10.30
N THR A 135 -1.31 35.36 -11.59
CA THR A 135 -0.32 34.79 -12.55
C THR A 135 0.67 33.77 -11.97
N ASP A 136 0.25 32.51 -11.89
CA ASP A 136 1.16 31.37 -11.75
C ASP A 136 2.02 31.22 -13.02
N GLU A 137 3.34 31.37 -12.89
CA GLU A 137 4.30 30.90 -13.90
C GLU A 137 4.36 29.37 -13.82
N GLU A 138 3.89 28.67 -14.87
CA GLU A 138 3.83 27.21 -14.87
C GLU A 138 5.23 26.58 -14.78
N GLU A 139 5.49 25.90 -13.66
CA GLU A 139 6.69 25.07 -13.45
C GLU A 139 6.73 23.97 -14.53
N GLN A 140 7.81 23.91 -15.33
CA GLN A 140 7.95 22.90 -16.38
C GLN A 140 7.92 21.49 -15.79
N LEU A 141 7.35 20.55 -16.53
CA LEU A 141 6.91 19.26 -16.00
C LEU A 141 7.84 18.15 -16.48
N THR A 142 8.30 17.29 -15.58
CA THR A 142 8.90 16.01 -15.98
C THR A 142 7.84 15.13 -16.62
N GLU A 143 8.15 14.52 -17.76
CA GLU A 143 7.40 13.36 -18.26
C GLU A 143 7.84 12.11 -17.47
N GLY A 144 6.93 11.16 -17.26
CA GLY A 144 7.18 9.97 -16.44
C GLY A 144 6.96 10.17 -14.93
N SER A 145 7.32 9.16 -14.14
CA SER A 145 7.16 9.16 -12.67
C SER A 145 8.43 9.50 -11.91
N ASP A 146 9.59 9.45 -12.57
CA ASP A 146 10.89 9.60 -11.95
C ASP A 146 11.19 11.09 -11.60
N PRO A 147 11.96 11.36 -10.53
CA PRO A 147 12.40 12.70 -10.14
C PRO A 147 13.51 13.25 -11.07
N TYR A 148 13.83 14.55 -10.97
CA TYR A 148 14.89 15.18 -11.79
C TYR A 148 16.28 14.63 -11.46
N SER A 149 16.54 14.44 -10.16
CA SER A 149 17.77 13.85 -9.63
C SER A 149 17.44 12.51 -8.97
N PRO A 150 18.31 11.47 -9.10
CA PRO A 150 18.08 10.19 -8.43
C PRO A 150 17.89 10.36 -6.93
N LEU A 151 16.89 9.66 -6.37
CA LEU A 151 16.70 9.62 -4.93
C LEU A 151 17.86 8.86 -4.27
N PRO A 152 18.26 9.24 -3.04
CA PRO A 152 19.36 8.59 -2.35
C PRO A 152 19.03 7.15 -2.01
N THR A 153 20.02 6.29 -2.18
CA THR A 153 20.08 4.94 -1.62
C THR A 153 20.59 4.99 -0.18
N PHE A 154 20.49 3.87 0.54
CA PHE A 154 21.05 3.74 1.88
C PHE A 154 22.59 3.65 1.85
N PRO A 155 23.27 3.88 2.99
CA PRO A 155 24.73 3.72 3.06
C PRO A 155 25.16 2.29 2.74
N GLN A 156 25.86 2.11 1.61
CA GLN A 156 26.23 0.80 1.08
C GLN A 156 27.46 0.16 1.77
N ASN A 157 28.18 0.94 2.59
CA ASN A 157 29.46 0.57 3.22
C ASN A 157 29.32 0.02 4.65
N TYR A 158 28.10 -0.07 5.18
CA TYR A 158 27.86 -0.63 6.51
C TYR A 158 27.76 -2.16 6.44
N VAL A 159 28.19 -2.84 7.52
CA VAL A 159 28.08 -4.30 7.67
C VAL A 159 27.00 -4.62 8.71
N TRP A 160 25.83 -4.99 8.22
CA TRP A 160 24.66 -5.39 9.01
C TRP A 160 24.91 -6.70 9.79
N PRO A 161 24.00 -7.10 10.69
CA PRO A 161 23.96 -8.47 11.21
C PRO A 161 23.96 -9.51 10.08
N GLY A 162 24.61 -10.65 10.29
CA GLY A 162 24.97 -11.61 9.23
C GLY A 162 23.78 -12.14 8.44
N LEU A 163 22.60 -12.29 9.06
CA LEU A 163 21.36 -12.63 8.35
C LEU A 163 20.93 -11.52 7.39
N LEU A 164 21.01 -10.25 7.80
CA LEU A 164 20.68 -9.12 6.93
C LEU A 164 21.71 -8.95 5.81
N GLU A 165 23.01 -9.13 6.09
CA GLU A 165 24.05 -9.16 5.06
C GLU A 165 23.81 -10.25 4.01
N ARG A 166 23.54 -11.49 4.44
CA ARG A 166 23.22 -12.60 3.53
C ARG A 166 21.95 -12.33 2.70
N ILE A 167 20.96 -11.63 3.25
CA ILE A 167 19.76 -11.24 2.49
C ILE A 167 20.09 -10.16 1.44
N ILE A 168 20.80 -9.09 1.83
CA ILE A 168 21.08 -7.98 0.89
C ILE A 168 22.15 -8.31 -0.15
N SER A 169 23.00 -9.33 0.07
CA SER A 169 24.01 -9.74 -0.93
C SER A 169 23.41 -10.26 -2.23
N PHE A 170 22.11 -10.62 -2.26
CA PHE A 170 21.39 -10.98 -3.48
C PHE A 170 20.92 -9.76 -4.32
N GLY A 171 21.08 -8.53 -3.82
CA GLY A 171 20.75 -7.31 -4.56
C GLY A 171 21.85 -6.95 -5.56
N LYS A 172 21.53 -6.93 -6.87
CA LYS A 172 22.51 -6.67 -7.94
C LYS A 172 22.96 -5.20 -8.02
N ASN A 173 22.21 -4.28 -7.42
CA ASN A 173 22.47 -2.85 -7.36
C ASN A 173 22.03 -2.27 -6.00
N PRO A 174 22.48 -1.05 -5.62
CA PRO A 174 22.13 -0.42 -4.36
C PRO A 174 20.62 -0.38 -4.08
N GLU A 175 19.81 -0.11 -5.09
CA GLU A 175 18.36 0.00 -4.96
C GLU A 175 17.70 -1.35 -4.62
N GLN A 176 18.19 -2.45 -5.20
CA GLN A 176 17.75 -3.80 -4.83
C GLN A 176 18.23 -4.18 -3.42
N ARG A 177 19.45 -3.81 -3.02
CA ARG A 177 19.95 -4.03 -1.65
C ARG A 177 19.06 -3.32 -0.63
N ASP A 178 18.68 -2.08 -0.92
CA ASP A 178 17.81 -1.26 -0.06
C ASP A 178 16.39 -1.83 0.05
N VAL A 179 15.81 -2.28 -1.08
CA VAL A 179 14.50 -2.92 -1.14
C VAL A 179 14.49 -4.26 -0.38
N LEU A 180 15.56 -5.06 -0.51
CA LEU A 180 15.75 -6.29 0.26
C LEU A 180 15.89 -6.01 1.76
N LEU A 181 16.63 -4.96 2.15
CA LEU A 181 16.80 -4.56 3.55
C LEU A 181 15.47 -4.15 4.21
N LEU A 182 14.67 -3.30 3.53
CA LEU A 182 13.34 -2.91 4.03
C LEU A 182 12.36 -4.10 4.05
N GLY A 183 12.43 -4.97 3.04
CA GLY A 183 11.67 -6.22 3.00
C GLY A 183 12.00 -7.10 4.21
N ALA A 184 13.29 -7.36 4.46
CA ALA A 184 13.80 -8.13 5.59
C ALA A 184 13.36 -7.52 6.93
N PHE A 185 13.53 -6.21 7.13
CA PHE A 185 13.05 -5.51 8.33
C PHE A 185 11.54 -5.71 8.55
N THR A 186 10.74 -5.69 7.47
CA THR A 186 9.28 -5.84 7.58
C THR A 186 8.87 -7.27 7.95
N VAL A 187 9.43 -8.29 7.31
CA VAL A 187 9.08 -9.70 7.56
C VAL A 187 9.65 -10.24 8.87
N LEU A 188 10.93 -9.95 9.17
CA LEU A 188 11.57 -10.37 10.41
C LEU A 188 10.93 -9.63 11.60
N GLY A 189 10.68 -8.32 11.45
CA GLY A 189 9.96 -7.51 12.44
C GLY A 189 8.57 -8.03 12.76
N ALA A 190 7.81 -8.47 11.75
CA ALA A 190 6.51 -9.13 11.97
C ALA A 190 6.63 -10.39 12.83
N SER A 191 7.64 -11.23 12.59
CA SER A 191 7.84 -12.48 13.35
C SER A 191 8.24 -12.23 14.80
N LEU A 192 8.89 -11.11 15.10
CA LEU A 192 9.38 -10.72 16.43
C LEU A 192 8.34 -10.01 17.31
N SER A 193 7.11 -9.84 16.84
CA SER A 193 6.08 -8.96 17.45
C SER A 193 5.79 -9.18 18.94
N HIS A 194 5.94 -10.42 19.43
CA HIS A 194 5.72 -10.77 20.85
C HIS A 194 7.03 -11.01 21.64
N ILE A 195 8.17 -10.98 20.95
CA ILE A 195 9.49 -11.36 21.47
C ILE A 195 10.34 -10.12 21.75
N VAL A 196 10.24 -9.09 20.91
CA VAL A 196 11.07 -7.88 21.01
C VAL A 196 10.19 -6.65 21.08
N ARG A 197 10.59 -5.68 21.92
CA ARG A 197 9.93 -4.37 22.00
C ARG A 197 10.92 -3.25 22.35
N CYS A 198 10.54 -2.02 22.05
CA CYS A 198 11.19 -0.81 22.57
C CYS A 198 10.15 0.12 23.22
N GLN A 199 10.61 1.08 24.01
CA GLN A 199 9.74 2.08 24.64
C GLN A 199 9.91 3.43 23.94
N TYR A 200 8.84 3.93 23.30
CA TYR A 200 8.86 5.22 22.60
C TYR A 200 7.50 5.91 22.74
N GLY A 201 7.49 7.24 22.96
CA GLY A 201 6.26 8.00 23.18
C GLY A 201 5.41 7.51 24.37
N ARG A 202 6.06 6.97 25.41
CA ARG A 202 5.43 6.25 26.55
C ARG A 202 4.63 4.97 26.19
N LYS A 203 4.59 4.57 24.92
CA LYS A 203 4.03 3.29 24.46
C LYS A 203 5.13 2.22 24.33
N TRP A 204 4.72 0.96 24.40
CA TRP A 204 5.55 -0.18 23.97
C TRP A 204 5.35 -0.40 22.47
N GLN A 205 6.42 -0.31 21.70
CA GLN A 205 6.42 -0.58 20.26
C GLN A 205 6.98 -1.98 20.02
N ALA A 206 6.23 -2.81 19.30
CA ALA A 206 6.74 -4.03 18.70
C ALA A 206 7.30 -3.72 17.29
N PRO A 207 8.23 -4.53 16.75
CA PRO A 207 8.86 -4.29 15.45
C PRO A 207 7.96 -4.49 14.20
N CYS A 208 6.64 -4.42 14.35
CA CYS A 208 5.71 -4.48 13.22
C CYS A 208 5.80 -3.21 12.36
N MET A 209 5.93 -3.33 11.05
CA MET A 209 6.04 -2.19 10.13
C MET A 209 5.11 -2.30 8.94
N GLN A 210 4.81 -1.15 8.34
CA GLN A 210 4.10 -1.07 7.08
C GLN A 210 5.03 -0.41 6.07
N THR A 211 5.29 -1.08 4.96
CA THR A 211 6.33 -0.74 3.99
C THR A 211 5.73 -0.86 2.59
N PHE A 212 5.88 0.18 1.79
CA PHE A 212 5.37 0.23 0.42
C PHE A 212 6.48 0.67 -0.54
N VAL A 213 6.99 -0.30 -1.30
CA VAL A 213 7.99 -0.07 -2.35
C VAL A 213 7.27 0.31 -3.65
N VAL A 214 7.45 1.54 -4.06
CA VAL A 214 6.86 2.10 -5.28
C VAL A 214 7.90 2.00 -6.40
N ALA A 215 7.56 1.37 -7.51
CA ALA A 215 8.49 1.21 -8.63
C ALA A 215 7.73 1.14 -9.97
N PRO A 216 8.23 1.77 -11.05
CA PRO A 216 7.68 1.55 -12.39
C PRO A 216 7.68 0.06 -12.77
N SER A 217 6.81 -0.35 -13.70
CA SER A 217 6.80 -1.71 -14.23
C SER A 217 8.17 -2.12 -14.78
N ALA A 218 8.54 -3.39 -14.58
CA ALA A 218 9.83 -3.99 -14.94
C ALA A 218 11.09 -3.42 -14.24
N SER A 219 10.96 -2.68 -13.13
CA SER A 219 12.13 -2.12 -12.40
C SER A 219 12.86 -3.11 -11.47
N GLY A 220 12.61 -4.41 -11.56
CA GLY A 220 13.29 -5.42 -10.71
C GLY A 220 12.70 -5.62 -9.31
N LYS A 221 11.46 -5.17 -9.05
CA LYS A 221 10.77 -5.28 -7.73
C LYS A 221 10.48 -6.72 -7.27
N SER A 222 10.68 -7.70 -8.15
CA SER A 222 10.52 -9.13 -7.86
C SER A 222 11.44 -9.62 -6.73
N ALA A 223 12.55 -8.94 -6.43
CA ALA A 223 13.41 -9.28 -5.28
C ALA A 223 12.63 -9.35 -3.93
N LEU A 224 11.48 -8.67 -3.81
CA LEU A 224 10.61 -8.75 -2.64
C LEU A 224 9.84 -10.08 -2.49
N THR A 225 9.76 -10.92 -3.52
CA THR A 225 9.16 -12.25 -3.36
C THR A 225 10.04 -13.16 -2.52
N TRP A 226 11.37 -12.98 -2.58
CA TRP A 226 12.34 -13.75 -1.79
C TRP A 226 12.21 -13.51 -0.29
N VAL A 227 12.08 -12.26 0.16
CA VAL A 227 11.98 -11.96 1.60
C VAL A 227 10.72 -12.58 2.24
N ARG A 228 9.67 -12.86 1.47
CA ARG A 228 8.49 -13.58 1.97
C ARG A 228 8.83 -15.01 2.42
N LEU A 229 9.73 -15.70 1.70
CA LEU A 229 10.13 -17.08 1.98
C LEU A 229 10.76 -17.22 3.38
N LEU A 230 11.39 -16.16 3.90
CA LEU A 230 11.98 -16.10 5.25
C LEU A 230 10.99 -16.38 6.39
N ILE A 231 9.68 -16.23 6.13
CA ILE A 231 8.61 -16.41 7.12
C ILE A 231 7.58 -17.48 6.73
N GLU A 232 7.73 -18.14 5.59
CA GLU A 232 6.86 -19.24 5.18
C GLU A 232 6.90 -20.44 6.14
N PRO A 233 8.06 -20.88 6.67
CA PRO A 233 8.12 -21.95 7.68
C PRO A 233 7.33 -21.64 8.97
N ILE A 234 7.15 -20.35 9.31
CA ILE A 234 6.31 -19.90 10.44
C ILE A 234 4.83 -20.07 10.10
N HIS A 235 4.43 -19.64 8.89
CA HIS A 235 3.06 -19.81 8.41
C HIS A 235 2.69 -21.30 8.32
N ASP A 236 3.55 -22.14 7.73
CA ASP A 236 3.29 -23.56 7.50
C ASP A 236 3.16 -24.35 8.81
N LYS A 237 3.98 -24.04 9.82
CA LYS A 237 3.82 -24.57 11.19
C LYS A 237 2.40 -24.28 11.72
N ILE A 238 1.94 -23.03 11.61
CA ILE A 238 0.60 -22.61 12.05
C ILE A 238 -0.50 -23.28 11.22
N ARG A 239 -0.36 -23.39 9.90
CA ARG A 239 -1.35 -24.08 9.04
C ARG A 239 -1.43 -25.58 9.35
N SER A 240 -0.31 -26.22 9.66
CA SER A 240 -0.26 -27.61 10.10
C SER A 240 -0.99 -27.82 11.43
N GLU A 241 -0.74 -26.95 12.43
CA GLU A 241 -1.47 -26.96 13.71
C GLU A 241 -2.99 -26.80 13.51
N VAL A 242 -3.41 -25.84 12.66
CA VAL A 242 -4.84 -25.63 12.35
C VAL A 242 -5.45 -26.83 11.64
N LYS A 243 -4.72 -27.49 10.74
CA LYS A 243 -5.17 -28.70 10.02
C LYS A 243 -5.41 -29.87 10.98
N GLU A 244 -4.50 -30.11 11.91
CA GLU A 244 -4.68 -31.17 12.92
C GLU A 244 -5.75 -30.81 13.96
N ALA A 245 -5.85 -29.56 14.41
CA ALA A 245 -6.95 -29.11 15.27
C ALA A 245 -8.33 -29.31 14.58
N MET A 246 -8.43 -28.99 13.29
CA MET A 246 -9.65 -29.17 12.50
C MET A 246 -10.00 -30.66 12.27
N LYS A 247 -9.00 -31.55 12.22
CA LYS A 247 -9.19 -33.01 12.18
C LYS A 247 -9.71 -33.55 13.50
N THR A 248 -9.17 -33.08 14.63
CA THR A 248 -9.69 -33.38 15.97
C THR A 248 -11.14 -32.91 16.12
N TYR A 249 -11.42 -31.65 15.79
CA TYR A 249 -12.78 -31.09 15.78
C TYR A 249 -13.76 -31.91 14.93
N ARG A 250 -13.38 -32.34 13.72
CA ARG A 250 -14.25 -33.17 12.87
C ARG A 250 -14.56 -34.52 13.50
N ARG A 251 -13.58 -35.15 14.18
CA ARG A 251 -13.78 -36.42 14.90
C ARG A 251 -14.70 -36.24 16.10
N GLU A 252 -14.45 -35.22 16.91
CA GLU A 252 -15.27 -34.89 18.08
C GLU A 252 -16.69 -34.51 17.68
N LYS A 253 -16.86 -33.71 16.63
CA LYS A 253 -18.16 -33.34 16.08
C LYS A 253 -18.93 -34.56 15.57
N ALA A 254 -18.28 -35.47 14.85
CA ALA A 254 -18.92 -36.70 14.40
C ALA A 254 -19.34 -37.61 15.58
N ALA A 255 -18.54 -37.66 16.65
CA ALA A 255 -18.89 -38.38 17.87
C ALA A 255 -20.05 -37.71 18.63
N TYR A 256 -20.01 -36.39 18.81
CA TYR A 256 -21.12 -35.62 19.38
C TYR A 256 -22.40 -35.77 18.53
N ASP A 257 -22.27 -35.77 17.21
CA ASP A 257 -23.41 -35.94 16.31
C ASP A 257 -24.04 -37.35 16.41
N SER A 258 -23.26 -38.39 16.74
CA SER A 258 -23.80 -39.76 16.91
C SER A 258 -24.60 -39.97 18.20
N LEU A 259 -24.45 -39.11 19.21
CA LEU A 259 -25.12 -39.23 20.53
C LEU A 259 -26.64 -39.02 20.53
N GLY A 260 -27.22 -38.55 19.41
CA GLY A 260 -28.67 -38.38 19.27
C GLY A 260 -29.31 -37.54 20.41
N LYS A 261 -30.04 -38.19 21.32
CA LYS A 261 -30.69 -37.53 22.47
C LYS A 261 -29.72 -37.16 23.61
N GLU A 262 -28.60 -37.87 23.74
CA GLU A 262 -27.61 -37.62 24.81
C GLU A 262 -26.78 -36.36 24.60
N ARG A 263 -26.82 -35.78 23.38
CA ARG A 263 -26.23 -34.47 23.06
C ARG A 263 -26.56 -33.36 24.07
N LYS A 264 -27.74 -33.41 24.71
CA LYS A 264 -28.14 -32.44 25.75
C LYS A 264 -27.25 -32.45 27.00
N ASN A 265 -26.48 -33.52 27.20
CA ASN A 265 -25.64 -33.74 28.38
C ASN A 265 -24.13 -33.58 28.06
N GLN A 266 -23.77 -33.17 26.84
CA GLN A 266 -22.40 -32.85 26.45
C GLN A 266 -22.34 -31.47 25.80
N GLU A 267 -21.20 -30.80 25.92
CA GLU A 267 -20.95 -29.56 25.19
C GLU A 267 -20.66 -29.86 23.72
N ALA A 268 -21.17 -29.01 22.83
CA ALA A 268 -20.88 -29.13 21.41
C ALA A 268 -19.40 -28.77 21.15
N PRO A 269 -18.64 -29.58 20.38
CA PRO A 269 -17.26 -29.25 20.03
C PRO A 269 -17.15 -27.86 19.39
N VAL A 270 -16.13 -27.11 19.79
CA VAL A 270 -15.90 -25.73 19.34
C VAL A 270 -15.04 -25.74 18.08
N LEU A 271 -15.45 -24.98 17.05
CA LEU A 271 -14.69 -24.83 15.81
C LEU A 271 -13.34 -24.13 16.12
N PRO A 272 -12.18 -24.72 15.79
CA PRO A 272 -10.90 -24.07 16.02
C PRO A 272 -10.71 -22.84 15.11
N PRO A 273 -10.08 -21.76 15.59
CA PRO A 273 -9.82 -20.56 14.79
C PRO A 273 -8.89 -20.85 13.60
N ASN A 274 -9.12 -20.18 12.47
CA ASN A 274 -8.40 -20.39 11.22
C ASN A 274 -7.07 -19.60 11.20
N ARG A 275 -6.23 -19.81 12.21
CA ARG A 275 -4.96 -19.09 12.41
C ARG A 275 -4.06 -19.11 11.16
N MET A 276 -3.45 -17.98 10.83
CA MET A 276 -2.48 -17.85 9.74
C MET A 276 -1.55 -16.67 10.00
N PHE A 277 -0.27 -16.81 9.64
CA PHE A 277 0.69 -15.70 9.79
C PHE A 277 0.70 -14.79 8.56
N LEU A 278 1.04 -15.33 7.38
CA LEU A 278 0.75 -14.69 6.10
C LEU A 278 -0.77 -14.60 5.89
N ILE A 279 -1.28 -13.38 5.72
CA ILE A 279 -2.67 -13.03 5.41
C ILE A 279 -2.71 -12.53 3.96
N SER A 280 -3.61 -13.07 3.13
CA SER A 280 -3.76 -12.59 1.75
C SER A 280 -4.47 -11.23 1.71
N GLY A 281 -3.93 -10.30 0.91
CA GLY A 281 -4.45 -8.95 0.75
C GLY A 281 -5.70 -8.84 -0.14
N ASN A 282 -6.11 -9.91 -0.82
CA ASN A 282 -7.27 -9.95 -1.73
C ASN A 282 -8.63 -10.15 -1.04
N ASN A 283 -8.68 -10.00 0.29
CA ASN A 283 -9.84 -10.34 1.13
C ASN A 283 -10.50 -9.06 1.67
N THR A 284 -11.79 -9.11 1.99
CA THR A 284 -12.55 -7.95 2.48
C THR A 284 -11.95 -7.40 3.78
N GLY A 285 -12.19 -6.13 4.11
CA GLY A 285 -11.72 -5.54 5.36
C GLY A 285 -12.24 -6.30 6.58
N THR A 286 -13.47 -6.79 6.50
CA THR A 286 -14.07 -7.69 7.50
C THR A 286 -13.40 -9.07 7.57
N GLY A 287 -13.03 -9.68 6.43
CA GLY A 287 -12.32 -10.96 6.39
C GLY A 287 -10.87 -10.87 6.90
N ILE A 288 -10.19 -9.74 6.69
CA ILE A 288 -8.84 -9.51 7.19
C ILE A 288 -8.85 -9.20 8.68
N LEU A 289 -9.82 -8.43 9.18
CA LEU A 289 -10.07 -8.31 10.62
C LEU A 289 -10.26 -9.68 11.29
N GLN A 290 -11.00 -10.59 10.65
CA GLN A 290 -11.16 -11.95 11.15
C GLN A 290 -9.84 -12.72 11.22
N ASN A 291 -9.06 -12.74 10.14
CA ASN A 291 -7.79 -13.46 10.09
C ASN A 291 -6.79 -12.96 11.15
N ILE A 292 -6.81 -11.64 11.42
CA ILE A 292 -6.02 -11.02 12.49
C ILE A 292 -6.53 -11.46 13.88
N MET A 293 -7.85 -11.44 14.12
CA MET A 293 -8.43 -11.83 15.41
C MET A 293 -8.23 -13.32 15.73
N ASP A 294 -8.51 -14.22 14.76
CA ASP A 294 -8.24 -15.65 14.87
C ASP A 294 -6.77 -15.91 15.27
N SER A 295 -5.86 -15.13 14.70
CA SER A 295 -4.40 -15.20 14.91
C SER A 295 -3.91 -14.35 16.10
N ASN A 296 -4.78 -14.10 17.08
CA ASN A 296 -4.49 -13.34 18.31
C ASN A 296 -3.82 -11.98 18.03
N GLY A 297 -4.39 -11.23 17.10
CA GLY A 297 -3.94 -9.89 16.72
C GLY A 297 -2.73 -9.86 15.78
N THR A 298 -2.19 -11.01 15.37
CA THR A 298 -0.88 -11.12 14.72
C THR A 298 -1.00 -11.50 13.25
N GLY A 299 -0.20 -10.90 12.38
CA GLY A 299 -0.08 -11.35 10.99
C GLY A 299 0.77 -10.43 10.13
N ILE A 300 0.93 -10.81 8.87
CA ILE A 300 1.58 -9.97 7.86
C ILE A 300 0.92 -10.17 6.49
N ILE A 301 0.71 -9.06 5.78
CA ILE A 301 0.29 -9.06 4.39
C ILE A 301 1.52 -8.80 3.52
N CYS A 302 1.82 -9.70 2.59
CA CYS A 302 2.94 -9.58 1.65
C CYS A 302 2.41 -9.74 0.22
N GLU A 303 2.25 -8.63 -0.51
CA GLU A 303 1.72 -8.61 -1.88
C GLU A 303 2.65 -7.83 -2.83
N SER A 304 3.00 -8.45 -3.97
CA SER A 304 3.86 -7.85 -5.01
C SER A 304 3.15 -6.79 -5.88
N GLU A 305 1.82 -6.72 -5.79
CA GLU A 305 0.98 -5.81 -6.56
C GLU A 305 -0.07 -5.16 -5.65
N ALA A 306 0.11 -3.87 -5.38
CA ALA A 306 -0.74 -3.08 -4.50
C ALA A 306 -2.20 -2.95 -5.00
N ASP A 307 -2.48 -3.25 -6.27
CA ASP A 307 -3.84 -3.27 -6.81
C ASP A 307 -4.70 -4.41 -6.25
N THR A 308 -4.10 -5.58 -6.00
CA THR A 308 -4.72 -6.75 -5.37
C THR A 308 -5.35 -6.35 -4.03
N VAL A 309 -4.64 -5.54 -3.25
CA VAL A 309 -5.18 -4.96 -2.01
C VAL A 309 -6.17 -3.84 -2.33
N SER A 310 -5.83 -2.87 -3.19
CA SER A 310 -6.72 -1.72 -3.50
C SER A 310 -8.11 -2.12 -4.00
N THR A 311 -8.20 -3.24 -4.73
CA THR A 311 -9.45 -3.79 -5.26
C THR A 311 -10.32 -4.35 -4.13
N ALA A 312 -9.72 -5.11 -3.20
CA ALA A 312 -10.40 -5.63 -2.03
C ALA A 312 -10.82 -4.52 -1.04
N ILE A 313 -10.09 -3.41 -1.03
CA ILE A 313 -10.37 -2.22 -0.22
C ILE A 313 -11.59 -1.43 -0.73
N GLY A 314 -11.87 -1.44 -2.04
CA GLY A 314 -12.78 -0.53 -2.75
C GLY A 314 -13.96 0.04 -1.97
N THR A 315 -14.97 -0.77 -1.64
CA THR A 315 -16.19 -0.32 -0.93
C THR A 315 -16.06 -0.29 0.59
N GLU A 316 -14.98 -0.85 1.17
CA GLU A 316 -14.72 -0.91 2.62
C GLU A 316 -13.53 -0.04 3.06
N TYR A 317 -13.10 0.93 2.24
CA TYR A 317 -11.87 1.73 2.46
C TYR A 317 -11.73 2.30 3.87
N GLY A 318 -12.83 2.80 4.45
CA GLY A 318 -12.84 3.33 5.81
C GLY A 318 -12.43 2.29 6.87
N ASN A 319 -12.95 1.07 6.78
CA ASN A 319 -12.64 -0.03 7.71
C ASN A 319 -11.19 -0.49 7.53
N TRP A 320 -10.71 -0.52 6.29
CA TRP A 320 -9.34 -0.90 5.97
C TRP A 320 -8.32 0.09 6.52
N SER A 321 -8.47 1.37 6.17
CA SER A 321 -7.61 2.45 6.63
C SER A 321 -7.62 2.56 8.16
N ASP A 322 -8.76 2.34 8.81
CA ASP A 322 -8.83 2.26 10.26
C ASP A 322 -8.04 1.08 10.85
N THR A 323 -8.17 -0.11 10.27
CA THR A 323 -7.45 -1.32 10.70
C THR A 323 -5.93 -1.12 10.59
N LEU A 324 -5.44 -0.59 9.46
CA LEU A 324 -4.01 -0.33 9.27
C LEU A 324 -3.48 0.75 10.23
N ARG A 325 -4.25 1.82 10.48
CA ARG A 325 -3.82 2.88 11.43
C ARG A 325 -3.75 2.36 12.87
N LYS A 326 -4.71 1.53 13.30
CA LYS A 326 -4.71 0.88 14.62
C LYS A 326 -3.58 -0.15 14.76
N ALA A 327 -3.34 -0.95 13.73
CA ALA A 327 -2.21 -1.89 13.67
C ALA A 327 -0.86 -1.22 13.89
N PHE A 328 -0.64 -0.06 13.26
CA PHE A 328 0.60 0.71 13.45
C PHE A 328 0.78 1.18 14.91
N ASP A 329 -0.29 1.53 15.61
CA ASP A 329 -0.25 2.05 16.99
C ASP A 329 -0.36 0.95 18.06
N HIS A 330 -0.45 -0.32 17.64
CA HIS A 330 -0.73 -1.52 18.43
C HIS A 330 -2.06 -1.49 19.21
N ASP A 331 -3.03 -0.73 18.70
CA ASP A 331 -4.30 -0.51 19.38
C ASP A 331 -5.24 -1.72 19.27
N ARG A 332 -6.32 -1.72 20.07
CA ARG A 332 -7.37 -2.74 20.07
C ARG A 332 -8.08 -2.80 18.71
N LEU A 333 -8.33 -4.00 18.22
CA LEU A 333 -9.28 -4.25 17.13
C LEU A 333 -10.54 -4.90 17.72
N SER A 334 -11.72 -4.49 17.23
CA SER A 334 -13.01 -4.98 17.69
C SER A 334 -14.01 -4.97 16.53
N TYR A 335 -14.79 -6.03 16.38
CA TYR A 335 -15.73 -6.21 15.26
C TYR A 335 -17.00 -6.93 15.72
N ASN A 336 -18.12 -6.61 15.08
CA ASN A 336 -19.42 -7.24 15.31
C ASN A 336 -19.87 -7.95 14.03
N ARG A 337 -19.95 -9.27 14.06
CA ARG A 337 -20.48 -10.08 12.95
C ARG A 337 -22.00 -9.89 12.85
N ARG A 338 -22.48 -9.35 11.72
CA ARG A 338 -23.93 -9.17 11.47
C ARG A 338 -24.70 -10.49 11.41
N THR A 339 -24.10 -11.54 10.86
CA THR A 339 -24.75 -12.85 10.64
C THR A 339 -25.02 -13.59 11.94
N ASP A 340 -23.99 -13.71 12.80
CA ASP A 340 -24.05 -14.54 14.01
C ASP A 340 -24.24 -13.72 15.31
N ARG A 341 -24.30 -12.39 15.22
CA ARG A 341 -24.31 -11.43 16.35
C ARG A 341 -23.14 -11.61 17.33
N GLU A 342 -22.02 -12.12 16.82
CA GLU A 342 -20.82 -12.39 17.58
C GLU A 342 -19.95 -11.14 17.66
N TYR A 343 -19.70 -10.66 18.89
CA TYR A 343 -18.69 -9.64 19.17
C TYR A 343 -17.34 -10.32 19.34
N GLN A 344 -16.35 -9.87 18.58
CA GLN A 344 -14.96 -10.31 18.74
C GLN A 344 -14.06 -9.10 18.93
N GLU A 345 -13.06 -9.24 19.81
CA GLU A 345 -12.03 -8.24 20.03
C GLU A 345 -10.68 -8.88 20.32
N VAL A 346 -9.62 -8.15 19.97
CA VAL A 346 -8.25 -8.45 20.41
C VAL A 346 -7.62 -7.18 20.97
N SER A 347 -7.04 -7.31 22.16
CA SER A 347 -6.58 -6.17 22.98
C SER A 347 -5.47 -5.34 22.35
N ARG A 348 -4.69 -5.95 21.43
CA ARG A 348 -3.61 -5.34 20.66
C ARG A 348 -3.52 -5.94 19.28
N SER A 349 -2.97 -5.18 18.34
CA SER A 349 -2.71 -5.62 16.98
C SER A 349 -1.23 -5.50 16.60
N TYR A 350 -0.78 -6.51 15.87
CA TYR A 350 0.59 -6.77 15.44
C TYR A 350 0.58 -7.19 13.97
N LEU A 351 -0.11 -6.40 13.15
CA LEU A 351 -0.15 -6.57 11.70
C LEU A 351 0.99 -5.78 11.07
N SER A 352 1.83 -6.47 10.31
CA SER A 352 2.79 -5.85 9.38
C SER A 352 2.27 -5.89 7.95
N VAL A 353 2.79 -5.02 7.10
CA VAL A 353 2.35 -4.91 5.69
C VAL A 353 3.58 -4.66 4.82
N LEU A 354 3.83 -5.52 3.84
CA LEU A 354 4.85 -5.36 2.82
C LEU A 354 4.18 -5.37 1.45
N LEU A 355 4.16 -4.21 0.80
CA LEU A 355 3.54 -4.04 -0.51
C LEU A 355 4.57 -3.55 -1.51
N SER A 356 4.41 -3.96 -2.77
CA SER A 356 5.01 -3.24 -3.88
C SER A 356 4.00 -2.93 -4.98
N GLY A 357 4.27 -1.88 -5.75
CA GLY A 357 3.30 -1.39 -6.71
C GLY A 357 3.85 -0.28 -7.60
N THR A 358 3.11 0.07 -8.64
CA THR A 358 3.43 1.18 -9.52
C THR A 358 3.00 2.52 -8.90
N PRO A 359 3.58 3.66 -9.32
CA PRO A 359 3.13 4.99 -8.89
C PRO A 359 1.62 5.21 -9.04
N ALA A 360 1.02 4.65 -10.10
CA ALA A 360 -0.43 4.72 -10.34
C ALA A 360 -1.27 3.95 -9.29
N GLN A 361 -0.73 2.91 -8.67
CA GLN A 361 -1.40 2.12 -7.61
C GLN A 361 -1.32 2.78 -6.22
N VAL A 362 -0.48 3.81 -6.04
CA VAL A 362 -0.37 4.53 -4.74
C VAL A 362 -1.67 5.23 -4.38
N LYS A 363 -2.29 5.95 -5.32
CA LYS A 363 -3.51 6.74 -5.07
C LYS A 363 -4.77 5.89 -4.83
N PRO A 364 -5.03 4.77 -5.53
CA PRO A 364 -6.09 3.83 -5.16
C PRO A 364 -5.94 3.25 -3.76
N LEU A 365 -4.71 2.95 -3.32
CA LEU A 365 -4.43 2.39 -2.00
C LEU A 365 -4.45 3.45 -0.88
N ILE A 366 -3.99 4.67 -1.16
CA ILE A 366 -3.88 5.79 -0.21
C ILE A 366 -4.42 7.08 -0.89
N PRO A 367 -5.75 7.25 -1.05
CA PRO A 367 -6.37 8.38 -1.75
C PRO A 367 -6.06 9.79 -1.21
N THR A 368 -5.62 9.92 0.04
CA THR A 368 -5.18 11.19 0.66
C THR A 368 -4.14 10.92 1.76
N ALA A 369 -3.22 11.85 1.97
CA ALA A 369 -2.28 11.83 3.10
C ALA A 369 -2.93 12.29 4.43
N GLU A 370 -4.02 13.06 4.36
CA GLU A 370 -4.67 13.73 5.51
C GLU A 370 -5.26 12.74 6.54
N ASN A 371 -5.65 11.53 6.12
CA ASN A 371 -6.26 10.54 7.00
C ASN A 371 -5.27 9.84 7.96
N GLY A 372 -3.97 10.14 7.82
CA GLY A 372 -2.87 9.60 8.61
C GLY A 372 -2.40 8.18 8.25
N LEU A 373 -2.92 7.57 7.18
CA LEU A 373 -2.42 6.28 6.69
C LEU A 373 -1.06 6.42 6.00
N PHE A 374 -0.89 7.49 5.22
CA PHE A 374 0.34 7.79 4.47
C PHE A 374 1.57 7.84 5.38
N SER A 375 1.52 8.67 6.42
CA SER A 375 2.63 8.89 7.35
C SER A 375 3.05 7.65 8.14
N ARG A 376 2.26 6.57 8.13
CA ARG A 376 2.57 5.30 8.81
C ARG A 376 3.36 4.32 7.92
N GLN A 377 3.48 4.59 6.63
CA GLN A 377 4.25 3.74 5.70
C GLN A 377 5.74 4.13 5.69
N ASN A 378 6.62 3.14 5.61
CA ASN A 378 7.97 3.33 5.06
C ASN A 378 7.86 3.28 3.53
N PHE A 379 8.09 4.40 2.87
CA PHE A 379 8.13 4.44 1.41
C PHE A 379 9.56 4.28 0.89
N TYR A 380 9.70 3.56 -0.21
CA TYR A 380 10.92 3.55 -1.01
C TYR A 380 10.53 3.61 -2.49
N TYR A 381 11.06 4.58 -3.23
CA TYR A 381 10.86 4.67 -4.67
C TYR A 381 12.07 4.06 -5.39
N MET A 382 11.85 2.94 -6.07
CA MET A 382 12.89 2.32 -6.90
C MET A 382 12.77 2.84 -8.35
N PRO A 383 13.83 3.45 -8.91
CA PRO A 383 13.79 4.04 -10.23
C PRO A 383 13.65 2.98 -11.34
N ARG A 384 13.23 3.43 -12.53
CA ARG A 384 13.17 2.58 -13.72
C ARG A 384 14.56 2.06 -14.11
N VAL A 385 14.63 0.79 -14.49
CA VAL A 385 15.80 0.23 -15.19
C VAL A 385 15.94 0.89 -16.57
N THR A 386 17.02 1.66 -16.75
CA THR A 386 17.29 2.45 -17.97
C THR A 386 18.18 1.76 -18.99
N GLN A 387 18.83 0.66 -18.61
CA GLN A 387 19.76 -0.10 -19.46
C GLN A 387 19.38 -1.58 -19.45
N TRP A 388 19.48 -2.23 -20.60
CA TRP A 388 19.39 -3.69 -20.66
C TRP A 388 20.60 -4.28 -19.96
N ALA A 389 20.36 -5.17 -18.99
CA ALA A 389 21.37 -5.96 -18.32
C ALA A 389 21.05 -7.43 -18.53
N ASP A 390 22.06 -8.25 -18.82
CA ASP A 390 21.87 -9.69 -18.91
C ASP A 390 21.36 -10.25 -17.57
N GLN A 391 20.37 -11.14 -17.64
CA GLN A 391 19.77 -11.80 -16.48
C GLN A 391 20.12 -13.29 -16.41
N PHE A 392 20.73 -13.86 -17.45
CA PHE A 392 21.33 -15.17 -17.37
C PHE A 392 22.60 -15.09 -16.51
N GLY A 393 22.67 -15.88 -15.45
CA GLY A 393 23.86 -16.00 -14.61
C GLY A 393 24.84 -17.02 -15.17
N GLU A 394 26.13 -16.88 -14.84
CA GLU A 394 27.11 -17.95 -15.05
C GLU A 394 26.97 -19.07 -13.98
N ASP A 395 26.44 -18.74 -12.80
CA ASP A 395 26.17 -19.68 -11.71
C ASP A 395 24.67 -20.03 -11.60
N GLU A 396 24.35 -21.33 -11.57
CA GLU A 396 22.99 -21.89 -11.40
C GLU A 396 22.48 -21.83 -9.94
N VAL A 397 22.58 -20.68 -9.27
CA VAL A 397 22.13 -20.53 -7.87
C VAL A 397 20.60 -20.41 -7.78
N ASP A 398 19.96 -21.38 -7.13
CA ASP A 398 18.54 -21.30 -6.75
C ASP A 398 18.38 -20.35 -5.55
N VAL A 399 18.15 -19.06 -5.85
CA VAL A 399 17.93 -18.00 -4.86
C VAL A 399 16.68 -18.28 -4.00
N ASP A 400 15.64 -18.88 -4.59
CA ASP A 400 14.42 -19.21 -3.86
C ASP A 400 14.71 -20.28 -2.78
N GLU A 401 15.56 -21.26 -3.08
CA GLU A 401 15.97 -22.28 -2.11
C GLU A 401 16.89 -21.71 -1.03
N GLU A 402 17.85 -20.84 -1.37
CA GLU A 402 18.68 -20.13 -0.38
C GLU A 402 17.83 -19.34 0.62
N PHE A 403 16.77 -18.65 0.15
CA PHE A 403 15.84 -17.94 1.03
C PHE A 403 14.91 -18.89 1.83
N ARG A 404 14.55 -20.07 1.30
CA ARG A 404 13.86 -21.11 2.09
C ARG A 404 14.75 -21.70 3.18
N LEU A 405 16.04 -21.91 2.93
CA LEU A 405 17.02 -22.34 3.93
C LEU A 405 17.17 -21.29 5.03
N MET A 406 17.39 -20.02 4.68
CA MET A 406 17.40 -18.90 5.63
C MET A 406 16.09 -18.80 6.45
N GLY A 407 14.93 -19.04 5.83
CA GLY A 407 13.64 -19.05 6.54
C GLY A 407 13.52 -20.16 7.58
N ASN A 408 14.10 -21.34 7.31
CA ASN A 408 14.13 -22.45 8.27
C ASN A 408 15.12 -22.19 9.42
N GLU A 409 16.31 -21.66 9.12
CA GLU A 409 17.28 -21.18 10.11
C GLU A 409 16.65 -20.11 11.03
N TRP A 410 15.97 -19.13 10.43
CA TRP A 410 15.27 -18.07 11.15
C TRP A 410 14.14 -18.59 12.03
N LYS A 411 13.29 -19.49 11.51
CA LYS A 411 12.20 -20.10 12.28
C LYS A 411 12.72 -20.89 13.50
N ASN A 412 13.88 -21.54 13.40
CA ASN A 412 14.50 -22.23 14.54
C ASN A 412 15.05 -21.25 15.57
N THR A 413 15.69 -20.18 15.10
CA THR A 413 16.14 -19.04 15.94
C THR A 413 14.97 -18.40 16.68
N LEU A 414 13.82 -18.23 16.00
CA LEU A 414 12.60 -17.66 16.57
C LEU A 414 11.97 -18.55 17.64
N ASP A 415 11.94 -19.87 17.43
CA ASP A 415 11.47 -20.83 18.44
C ASP A 415 12.38 -20.77 19.70
N GLU A 416 13.70 -20.65 19.56
CA GLU A 416 14.61 -20.44 20.70
C GLU A 416 14.37 -19.10 21.42
N LEU A 417 14.27 -18.00 20.68
CA LEU A 417 14.03 -16.67 21.26
C LEU A 417 12.69 -16.63 22.01
N THR A 418 11.66 -17.30 21.49
CA THR A 418 10.35 -17.44 22.15
C THR A 418 10.48 -18.13 23.51
N LEU A 419 11.31 -19.17 23.62
CA LEU A 419 11.57 -19.87 24.88
C LEU A 419 12.38 -19.03 25.89
N ARG A 420 13.24 -18.11 25.41
CA ARG A 420 14.01 -17.17 26.26
C ARG A 420 13.15 -16.03 26.80
N GLY A 421 11.98 -15.75 26.21
CA GLY A 421 11.04 -14.73 26.69
C GLY A 421 11.22 -13.37 26.02
N LEU A 422 11.02 -12.28 26.78
CA LEU A 422 10.79 -10.95 26.23
C LEU A 422 12.03 -10.04 26.27
N PHE A 423 12.50 -9.62 25.10
CA PHE A 423 13.61 -8.71 24.90
C PHE A 423 13.12 -7.26 24.79
N THR A 424 13.74 -6.36 25.56
CA THR A 424 13.39 -4.93 25.58
C THR A 424 14.61 -4.10 25.22
N LEU A 425 14.60 -3.45 24.06
CA LEU A 425 15.65 -2.52 23.63
C LEU A 425 15.78 -1.35 24.62
N LYS A 426 17.02 -1.07 25.03
CA LYS A 426 17.41 0.06 25.89
C LYS A 426 18.51 0.85 25.19
N LEU A 427 18.17 2.05 24.71
CA LEU A 427 19.15 3.00 24.21
C LEU A 427 19.87 3.70 25.37
N THR A 428 21.11 4.11 25.15
CA THR A 428 21.88 4.90 26.12
C THR A 428 21.40 6.36 26.17
N HIS A 429 21.79 7.10 27.21
CA HIS A 429 21.49 8.54 27.29
C HIS A 429 22.16 9.35 26.16
N ALA A 430 23.30 8.89 25.65
CA ALA A 430 23.97 9.49 24.49
C ALA A 430 23.19 9.24 23.20
N GLN A 431 22.81 7.97 22.95
CA GLN A 431 21.96 7.57 21.82
C GLN A 431 20.62 8.31 21.84
N HIS A 432 19.96 8.47 23.00
CA HIS A 432 18.77 9.32 23.14
C HIS A 432 19.00 10.76 22.67
N LYS A 433 20.11 11.41 23.04
CA LYS A 433 20.40 12.78 22.62
C LYS A 433 20.60 12.89 21.11
N GLN A 434 21.37 11.98 20.52
CA GLN A 434 21.62 11.95 19.08
C GLN A 434 20.34 11.68 18.27
N PHE A 435 19.53 10.71 18.71
CA PHE A 435 18.22 10.41 18.11
C PHE A 435 17.32 11.64 18.09
N ASN A 436 17.14 12.31 19.24
CA ASN A 436 16.29 13.49 19.32
C ASN A 436 16.85 14.64 18.47
N PHE A 437 18.17 14.87 18.47
CA PHE A 437 18.79 15.93 17.65
C PHE A 437 18.55 15.72 16.14
N LEU A 438 18.67 14.48 15.64
CA LEU A 438 18.38 14.15 14.25
C LEU A 438 16.91 14.44 13.90
N PHE A 439 15.98 13.91 14.69
CA PHE A 439 14.54 14.02 14.40
C PHE A 439 13.99 15.42 14.62
N ASP A 440 14.52 16.19 15.57
CA ASP A 440 14.17 17.61 15.80
C ASP A 440 14.56 18.48 14.58
N LYS A 441 15.81 18.36 14.12
CA LYS A 441 16.30 19.04 12.92
C LYS A 441 15.47 18.65 11.68
N LEU A 442 15.19 17.37 11.50
CA LEU A 442 14.39 16.87 10.38
C LEU A 442 12.94 17.38 10.43
N PHE A 443 12.31 17.36 11.60
CA PHE A 443 10.92 17.80 11.81
C PHE A 443 10.74 19.29 11.52
N HIS A 444 11.64 20.14 12.04
CA HIS A 444 11.61 21.57 11.78
C HIS A 444 11.85 21.90 10.29
N ARG A 445 12.76 21.19 9.63
CA ARG A 445 12.97 21.33 8.18
C ARG A 445 11.75 20.86 7.38
N SER A 446 11.16 19.72 7.74
CA SER A 446 10.06 19.12 6.98
C SER A 446 8.80 19.98 7.00
N GLY A 447 8.42 20.52 8.17
CA GLY A 447 7.22 21.34 8.28
C GLY A 447 7.30 22.64 7.48
N LYS A 448 8.47 23.30 7.50
CA LYS A 448 8.72 24.54 6.74
C LYS A 448 8.68 24.33 5.22
N ILE A 449 9.20 23.20 4.73
CA ILE A 449 9.36 22.96 3.29
C ILE A 449 8.14 22.25 2.67
N ASN A 450 7.45 21.39 3.42
CA ASN A 450 6.42 20.47 2.91
C ASN A 450 5.08 20.45 3.68
N GLY A 451 4.93 21.21 4.76
CA GLY A 451 3.69 21.23 5.53
C GLY A 451 3.51 20.06 6.50
N ASP A 452 2.32 19.99 7.09
CA ASP A 452 2.01 19.18 8.27
C ASP A 452 1.95 17.66 7.98
N GLU A 453 1.70 17.26 6.73
CA GLU A 453 1.71 15.87 6.28
C GLU A 453 3.11 15.27 6.43
N MET A 454 4.16 16.02 6.07
CA MET A 454 5.54 15.56 6.21
C MET A 454 6.05 15.67 7.65
N SER A 455 5.63 16.68 8.41
CA SER A 455 5.84 16.74 9.87
C SER A 455 5.29 15.49 10.56
N SER A 456 4.08 15.06 10.18
CA SER A 456 3.45 13.83 10.66
C SER A 456 4.22 12.57 10.25
N SER A 457 4.79 12.56 9.04
CA SER A 457 5.60 11.46 8.52
C SER A 457 6.93 11.33 9.26
N VAL A 458 7.59 12.44 9.62
CA VAL A 458 8.82 12.42 10.43
C VAL A 458 8.58 11.84 11.84
N ILE A 459 7.49 12.23 12.51
CA ILE A 459 7.12 11.68 13.83
C ILE A 459 6.95 10.15 13.78
N ARG A 460 6.36 9.64 12.69
CA ARG A 460 6.09 8.19 12.51
C ARG A 460 7.32 7.43 12.02
N LEU A 461 8.17 8.06 11.22
CA LEU A 461 9.49 7.53 10.86
C LEU A 461 10.38 7.34 12.10
N ALA A 462 10.29 8.20 13.12
CA ALA A 462 10.96 7.99 14.41
C ALA A 462 10.49 6.70 15.13
N VAL A 463 9.20 6.36 15.05
CA VAL A 463 8.69 5.08 15.57
C VAL A 463 9.29 3.90 14.78
N ASN A 464 9.34 4.00 13.45
CA ASN A 464 9.89 2.94 12.60
C ASN A 464 11.42 2.79 12.76
N ALA A 465 12.17 3.87 12.98
CA ALA A 465 13.59 3.80 13.32
C ALA A 465 13.80 3.02 14.64
N CYS A 466 13.00 3.27 15.68
CA CYS A 466 13.04 2.49 16.93
C CYS A 466 12.69 0.99 16.72
N ARG A 467 11.87 0.66 15.71
CA ARG A 467 11.53 -0.72 15.33
C ARG A 467 12.67 -1.40 14.57
N MET A 468 13.26 -0.72 13.59
CA MET A 468 14.45 -1.18 12.87
C MET A 468 15.61 -1.42 13.84
N MET A 469 15.90 -0.50 14.76
CA MET A 469 16.89 -0.69 15.84
C MET A 469 16.61 -1.93 16.69
N SER A 470 15.34 -2.25 16.95
CA SER A 470 14.97 -3.44 17.73
C SER A 470 15.28 -4.74 16.98
N ILE A 471 15.13 -4.75 15.64
CA ILE A 471 15.44 -5.90 14.79
C ILE A 471 16.96 -6.05 14.63
N VAL A 472 17.68 -4.95 14.36
CA VAL A 472 19.14 -4.97 14.24
C VAL A 472 19.79 -5.44 15.55
N ALA A 473 19.35 -4.89 16.69
CA ALA A 473 19.89 -5.26 18.00
C ALA A 473 19.65 -6.72 18.35
N ILE A 474 18.45 -7.28 18.10
CA ILE A 474 18.19 -8.69 18.44
C ILE A 474 19.03 -9.62 17.54
N LEU A 475 19.16 -9.31 16.25
CA LEU A 475 20.00 -10.09 15.33
C LEU A 475 21.48 -10.01 15.73
N ARG A 476 22.01 -8.80 16.01
CA ARG A 476 23.38 -8.63 16.50
C ARG A 476 23.61 -9.37 17.82
N SER A 477 22.60 -9.48 18.69
CA SER A 477 22.75 -10.22 19.96
C SER A 477 22.84 -11.74 19.82
N LEU A 478 22.55 -12.28 18.63
CA LEU A 478 22.81 -13.69 18.31
C LEU A 478 24.31 -13.90 17.98
N GLU A 479 24.97 -12.87 17.46
CA GLU A 479 26.41 -12.83 17.17
C GLU A 479 27.22 -12.46 18.42
N ASP A 480 26.76 -11.45 19.19
CA ASP A 480 27.33 -11.03 20.47
C ASP A 480 26.31 -11.11 21.62
N PRO A 481 26.30 -12.21 22.39
CA PRO A 481 25.46 -12.36 23.58
C PRO A 481 25.69 -11.31 24.68
N SER A 482 26.79 -10.54 24.66
CA SER A 482 27.08 -9.51 25.67
C SER A 482 26.10 -8.31 25.62
N LEU A 483 25.45 -8.13 24.46
CA LEU A 483 24.40 -7.13 24.22
C LEU A 483 23.09 -7.44 24.98
N VAL A 484 22.95 -8.64 25.53
CA VAL A 484 21.75 -9.09 26.26
C VAL A 484 22.06 -9.30 27.73
N LYS A 485 21.27 -8.65 28.60
CA LYS A 485 21.41 -8.74 30.06
C LYS A 485 20.03 -8.95 30.70
N PRO A 486 19.91 -9.68 31.82
CA PRO A 486 18.63 -9.82 32.53
C PRO A 486 17.99 -8.46 32.86
N ASP A 487 16.66 -8.39 32.89
CA ASP A 487 15.95 -7.20 33.38
C ASP A 487 16.33 -6.92 34.85
N ALA A 488 16.66 -5.66 35.16
CA ALA A 488 17.13 -5.23 36.48
C ALA A 488 16.11 -5.46 37.62
N HIS A 489 14.85 -5.75 37.30
CA HIS A 489 13.79 -6.05 38.27
C HIS A 489 13.55 -7.56 38.49
N ILE A 490 14.46 -8.43 38.04
CA ILE A 490 14.39 -9.87 38.33
C ILE A 490 15.02 -10.14 39.70
N SER A 491 14.37 -10.98 40.52
CA SER A 491 14.86 -11.32 41.86
C SER A 491 16.19 -12.10 41.82
N SER A 492 17.01 -11.95 42.85
CA SER A 492 18.27 -12.67 43.01
C SER A 492 18.10 -14.19 42.96
N ASP A 493 16.99 -14.71 43.49
CA ASP A 493 16.70 -16.14 43.46
C ASP A 493 16.39 -16.63 42.04
N ASN A 494 15.55 -15.91 41.28
CA ASN A 494 15.29 -16.24 39.88
C ASN A 494 16.56 -16.16 39.01
N LEU A 495 17.45 -15.20 39.29
CA LEU A 495 18.75 -15.11 38.61
C LEU A 495 19.65 -16.32 38.92
N LYS A 496 19.67 -16.77 40.17
CA LYS A 496 20.41 -17.96 40.61
C LYS A 496 19.89 -19.24 39.96
N ASP A 497 18.56 -19.37 39.88
CA ASP A 497 17.87 -20.52 39.27
C ASP A 497 17.75 -20.41 37.74
N ARG A 498 18.30 -19.34 37.14
CA ARG A 498 18.31 -19.04 35.69
C ARG A 498 16.92 -18.87 35.06
N ILE A 499 15.91 -18.52 35.86
CA ILE A 499 14.54 -18.23 35.42
C ILE A 499 14.45 -16.77 34.98
N ILE A 500 14.86 -16.48 33.75
CA ILE A 500 14.98 -15.12 33.20
C ILE A 500 13.96 -14.91 32.08
N PRO A 501 12.72 -14.47 32.38
CA PRO A 501 11.66 -14.27 31.38
C PRO A 501 11.75 -12.92 30.64
N ARG A 502 12.67 -12.03 31.05
CA ARG A 502 12.80 -10.67 30.54
C ARG A 502 14.26 -10.26 30.43
N TRP A 503 14.59 -9.63 29.30
CA TRP A 503 15.94 -9.22 28.95
C TRP A 503 15.98 -7.76 28.54
N ASN A 504 16.99 -7.03 29.02
CA ASN A 504 17.42 -5.76 28.44
C ASN A 504 18.34 -6.07 27.25
N LEU A 505 18.03 -5.47 26.11
CA LEU A 505 18.76 -5.59 24.86
C LEU A 505 19.44 -4.25 24.56
N ALA A 506 20.74 -4.27 24.28
CA ALA A 506 21.50 -3.10 23.83
C ALA A 506 21.67 -3.13 22.30
N ILE A 507 21.84 -1.95 21.72
CA ILE A 507 22.31 -1.77 20.33
C ILE A 507 23.74 -1.18 20.39
N THR A 508 24.63 -1.65 19.51
CA THR A 508 25.96 -1.06 19.37
C THR A 508 25.84 0.37 18.84
N ASP A 509 26.85 1.21 19.06
CA ASP A 509 26.81 2.56 18.48
C ASP A 509 26.86 2.50 16.95
N ASP A 510 27.62 1.56 16.35
CA ASP A 510 27.67 1.42 14.89
C ASP A 510 26.33 0.98 14.28
N ASP A 511 25.66 -0.03 14.86
CA ASP A 511 24.30 -0.45 14.46
C ASP A 511 23.27 0.69 14.65
N PHE A 512 23.42 1.48 15.71
CA PHE A 512 22.56 2.63 15.99
C PHE A 512 22.70 3.73 14.92
N HIS A 513 23.94 4.12 14.58
CA HIS A 513 24.20 5.10 13.53
C HIS A 513 23.76 4.58 12.15
N ALA A 514 23.96 3.29 11.86
CA ALA A 514 23.52 2.68 10.60
C ALA A 514 22.01 2.78 10.40
N VAL A 515 21.20 2.49 11.43
CA VAL A 515 19.74 2.66 11.36
C VAL A 515 19.34 4.14 11.27
N LEU A 516 20.01 5.04 11.99
CA LEU A 516 19.75 6.48 11.85
C LEU A 516 20.05 7.01 10.44
N ALA A 517 21.05 6.45 9.75
CA ALA A 517 21.40 6.87 8.40
C ALA A 517 20.36 6.45 7.33
N LEU A 518 19.40 5.58 7.66
CA LEU A 518 18.24 5.25 6.81
C LEU A 518 17.18 6.35 6.81
N VAL A 519 17.16 7.23 7.82
CA VAL A 519 16.08 8.19 8.07
C VAL A 519 15.99 9.25 6.97
N GLU A 520 17.13 9.82 6.54
CA GLU A 520 17.14 10.87 5.51
C GLU A 520 16.71 10.34 4.14
N PRO A 521 17.20 9.18 3.64
CA PRO A 521 16.68 8.58 2.43
C PRO A 521 15.18 8.23 2.51
N LEU A 522 14.73 7.57 3.59
CA LEU A 522 13.31 7.23 3.77
C LEU A 522 12.40 8.46 3.77
N TYR A 523 12.86 9.57 4.36
CA TYR A 523 12.15 10.85 4.31
C TYR A 523 11.99 11.37 2.88
N LEU A 524 13.07 11.37 2.09
CA LEU A 524 13.07 11.86 0.71
C LEU A 524 12.24 10.96 -0.24
N HIS A 525 12.31 9.64 -0.06
CA HIS A 525 11.44 8.68 -0.75
C HIS A 525 9.96 8.93 -0.42
N ALA A 526 9.62 9.15 0.86
CA ALA A 526 8.26 9.52 1.26
C ALA A 526 7.83 10.87 0.65
N THR A 527 8.69 11.90 0.65
CA THR A 527 8.41 13.20 0.01
C THR A 527 8.11 13.05 -1.48
N HIS A 528 8.83 12.18 -2.20
CA HIS A 528 8.57 11.90 -3.61
C HIS A 528 7.23 11.18 -3.81
N VAL A 529 6.95 10.14 -3.03
CA VAL A 529 5.68 9.38 -3.14
C VAL A 529 4.46 10.24 -2.73
N LEU A 530 4.61 11.20 -1.81
CA LEU A 530 3.56 12.17 -1.47
C LEU A 530 3.12 12.99 -2.69
N SER A 531 4.04 13.25 -3.63
CA SER A 531 3.76 14.02 -4.85
C SER A 531 2.73 13.34 -5.77
N PHE A 532 2.54 12.01 -5.64
CA PHE A 532 1.50 11.28 -6.38
C PHE A 532 0.07 11.48 -5.81
N LEU A 533 -0.07 12.07 -4.62
CA LEU A 533 -1.36 12.19 -3.92
C LEU A 533 -2.01 13.58 -4.00
N SER A 534 -1.25 14.64 -4.24
CA SER A 534 -1.79 16.02 -4.22
C SER A 534 -2.94 16.21 -5.22
N SER A 535 -4.08 16.70 -4.73
CA SER A 535 -5.32 16.86 -5.50
C SER A 535 -5.40 18.24 -6.19
N SER A 536 -6.25 18.29 -7.23
CA SER A 536 -6.56 19.44 -8.12
C SER A 536 -5.40 20.13 -8.87
N VAL A 537 -5.46 20.01 -10.20
CA VAL A 537 -4.82 20.86 -11.24
C VAL A 537 -3.27 20.90 -11.29
N ILE A 538 -2.53 20.52 -10.23
CA ILE A 538 -1.06 20.65 -10.23
C ILE A 538 -0.36 19.31 -10.00
N LYS A 539 -0.15 18.55 -11.08
CA LYS A 539 1.14 18.32 -11.77
C LYS A 539 2.50 18.40 -10.99
N ARG A 540 2.53 18.27 -9.66
CA ARG A 540 3.73 18.41 -8.79
C ARG A 540 4.52 17.09 -8.70
N ARG A 541 5.67 16.95 -9.37
CA ARG A 541 6.53 15.73 -9.32
C ARG A 541 7.87 15.93 -8.59
N SER A 542 8.22 17.16 -8.29
CA SER A 542 9.58 17.63 -7.94
C SER A 542 9.84 17.86 -6.44
N THR A 543 8.94 17.41 -5.56
CA THR A 543 8.98 17.75 -4.13
C THR A 543 10.26 17.29 -3.43
N ALA A 544 10.78 16.11 -3.77
CA ALA A 544 12.04 15.61 -3.21
C ALA A 544 13.28 16.31 -3.81
N ASP A 545 13.26 16.67 -5.10
CA ASP A 545 14.35 17.45 -5.73
C ASP A 545 14.49 18.82 -5.05
N LYS A 546 13.37 19.47 -4.73
CA LYS A 546 13.31 20.68 -3.91
C LYS A 546 13.93 20.45 -2.53
N ASP A 547 13.49 19.42 -1.80
CA ASP A 547 14.02 19.13 -0.47
C ASP A 547 15.53 18.94 -0.48
N MET A 548 16.05 18.14 -1.42
CA MET A 548 17.48 17.90 -1.56
C MET A 548 18.25 19.18 -1.91
N LEU A 549 17.76 19.96 -2.88
CA LEU A 549 18.37 21.23 -3.28
C LEU A 549 18.48 22.22 -2.10
N PHE A 550 17.40 22.40 -1.32
CA PHE A 550 17.42 23.31 -0.17
C PHE A 550 18.12 22.71 1.06
N ALA A 551 18.19 21.38 1.21
CA ALA A 551 18.97 20.73 2.26
C ALA A 551 20.49 20.97 2.11
N GLU A 552 21.00 21.01 0.87
CA GLU A 552 22.42 21.25 0.56
C GLU A 552 22.88 22.71 0.72
N MET A 553 21.94 23.67 0.78
CA MET A 553 22.32 25.07 1.00
C MET A 553 22.85 25.26 2.44
N GLU A 554 23.71 26.25 2.65
CA GLU A 554 23.99 26.73 4.00
C GLU A 554 22.76 27.44 4.61
N ASP A 555 22.83 27.83 5.88
CA ASP A 555 21.73 28.57 6.53
C ASP A 555 21.56 29.97 5.93
N GLU A 556 22.61 30.56 5.37
CA GLU A 556 22.55 31.74 4.50
C GLU A 556 23.18 31.41 3.14
N PHE A 557 22.49 31.74 2.04
CA PHE A 557 22.95 31.43 0.68
C PHE A 557 22.49 32.48 -0.32
N THR A 558 23.22 32.59 -1.44
CA THR A 558 22.86 33.51 -2.53
C THR A 558 22.04 32.82 -3.61
N ARG A 559 21.22 33.60 -4.34
CA ARG A 559 20.50 33.14 -5.54
C ARG A 559 21.43 32.47 -6.56
N ARG A 560 22.68 32.94 -6.69
CA ARG A 560 23.68 32.35 -7.59
C ARG A 560 24.05 30.94 -7.15
N MET A 561 24.36 30.74 -5.86
CA MET A 561 24.69 29.41 -5.31
C MET A 561 23.53 28.42 -5.48
N LEU A 562 22.29 28.88 -5.29
CA LEU A 562 21.11 28.05 -5.54
C LEU A 562 21.01 27.61 -7.02
N LEU A 563 21.26 28.52 -7.97
CA LEU A 563 21.22 28.21 -9.40
C LEU A 563 22.37 27.29 -9.83
N GLU A 564 23.58 27.51 -9.33
CA GLU A 564 24.73 26.61 -9.53
C GLU A 564 24.38 25.19 -9.06
N LYS A 565 23.79 25.05 -7.87
CA LYS A 565 23.38 23.75 -7.30
C LYS A 565 22.15 23.13 -7.97
N ALA A 566 21.22 23.95 -8.47
CA ALA A 566 20.10 23.46 -9.27
C ALA A 566 20.59 22.87 -10.60
N HIS A 567 21.53 23.55 -11.27
CA HIS A 567 22.18 23.06 -12.49
C HIS A 567 22.91 21.74 -12.26
N ASP A 568 23.72 21.61 -11.20
CA ASP A 568 24.39 20.36 -10.81
C ASP A 568 23.39 19.18 -10.67
N ARG A 569 22.20 19.47 -10.14
CA ARG A 569 21.09 18.52 -9.93
C ARG A 569 20.17 18.35 -11.15
N ARG A 570 20.48 18.97 -12.30
CA ARG A 570 19.67 18.96 -13.54
C ARG A 570 18.25 19.55 -13.36
N ILE A 571 18.09 20.42 -12.37
CA ILE A 571 16.84 21.13 -12.08
C ILE A 571 16.83 22.43 -12.91
N PRO A 572 15.77 22.71 -13.70
CA PRO A 572 15.69 23.94 -14.49
C PRO A 572 15.79 25.20 -13.61
N GLU A 573 16.50 26.23 -14.07
CA GLU A 573 16.68 27.48 -13.31
C GLU A 573 15.34 28.14 -12.95
N SER A 574 14.40 28.17 -13.89
CA SER A 574 13.04 28.68 -13.67
C SER A 574 12.34 27.96 -12.51
N THR A 575 12.40 26.62 -12.51
CA THR A 575 11.85 25.75 -11.47
C THR A 575 12.48 26.05 -10.10
N ALA A 576 13.80 26.15 -10.00
CA ALA A 576 14.50 26.48 -8.76
C ALA A 576 14.11 27.87 -8.21
N LEU A 577 13.95 28.86 -9.10
CA LEU A 577 13.52 30.22 -8.74
C LEU A 577 12.05 30.26 -8.29
N THR A 578 11.18 29.48 -8.91
CA THR A 578 9.78 29.32 -8.49
C THR A 578 9.70 28.73 -7.08
N TRP A 579 10.51 27.73 -6.75
CA TRP A 579 10.57 27.20 -5.38
C TRP A 579 11.12 28.21 -4.38
N LEU A 580 12.19 28.94 -4.72
CA LEU A 580 12.76 30.00 -3.90
C LEU A 580 11.72 31.07 -3.57
N LYS A 581 10.99 31.56 -4.58
CA LYS A 581 9.89 32.53 -4.44
C LYS A 581 8.77 31.97 -3.55
N ARG A 582 8.38 30.70 -3.74
CA ARG A 582 7.33 30.05 -2.94
C ARG A 582 7.73 29.85 -1.47
N LEU A 583 8.93 29.34 -1.20
CA LEU A 583 9.44 29.17 0.17
C LEU A 583 9.63 30.51 0.89
N THR A 584 9.93 31.58 0.15
CA THR A 584 9.92 32.96 0.69
C THR A 584 8.48 33.43 1.00
N LYS A 585 7.49 33.22 0.11
CA LYS A 585 6.05 33.51 0.36
C LYS A 585 5.51 32.72 1.56
N GLN A 586 6.04 31.52 1.82
CA GLN A 586 5.68 30.64 2.93
C GLN A 586 6.44 30.94 4.24
N GLY A 587 7.40 31.87 4.25
CA GLY A 587 8.20 32.22 5.43
C GLY A 587 9.23 31.16 5.86
N ALA A 588 9.46 30.13 5.04
CA ALA A 588 10.52 29.14 5.24
C ALA A 588 11.91 29.72 4.91
N LEU A 589 11.96 30.72 4.03
CA LEU A 589 13.14 31.51 3.71
C LEU A 589 12.85 33.00 3.90
N VAL A 590 13.85 33.77 4.30
CA VAL A 590 13.78 35.24 4.40
C VAL A 590 14.82 35.84 3.46
N SER A 591 14.43 36.83 2.65
CA SER A 591 15.42 37.61 1.90
C SER A 591 16.10 38.60 2.85
N VAL A 592 17.42 38.48 2.99
CA VAL A 592 18.21 39.23 4.00
C VAL A 592 18.42 40.68 3.57
N ASP A 593 18.66 40.91 2.28
CA ASP A 593 19.16 42.16 1.73
C ASP A 593 18.31 42.74 0.58
N GLY A 594 17.29 42.00 0.10
CA GLY A 594 16.53 42.32 -1.10
C GLY A 594 17.34 42.28 -2.41
N LYS A 595 18.60 41.84 -2.38
CA LYS A 595 19.54 41.81 -3.51
C LYS A 595 19.88 40.39 -3.98
N GLY A 596 19.29 39.38 -3.35
CA GLY A 596 19.41 37.98 -3.74
C GLY A 596 20.10 37.09 -2.71
N THR A 597 20.28 37.57 -1.48
CA THR A 597 20.73 36.74 -0.34
C THR A 597 19.52 36.27 0.47
N TYR A 598 19.54 35.00 0.87
CA TYR A 598 18.43 34.31 1.53
C TYR A 598 18.93 33.57 2.77
N HIS A 599 18.15 33.64 3.85
CA HIS A 599 18.39 32.90 5.09
C HIS A 599 17.28 31.87 5.34
N LYS A 600 17.64 30.71 5.89
CA LYS A 600 16.70 29.68 6.34
C LYS A 600 16.19 30.04 7.72
N ASN A 601 14.87 30.16 7.87
CA ASN A 601 14.22 30.28 9.17
C ASN A 601 14.21 28.94 9.92
#